data_AF-A0A8D5FLR8-F1
#
_entry.id   AF-A0A8D5FLR8-F1
#
_cell.length_a   1.000
_cell.length_b   1.000
_cell.length_c   1.000
_cell.angle_alpha   90.00
_cell.angle_beta   90.00
_cell.angle_gamma   90.00
#
_symmetry.space_group_name_H-M   'P 1'
#
loop_
_entity.id
_entity.type
_entity.pdbx_description
1 polymer ?
#
loop_
_entity_poly.entity_id
_entity_poly.type
_entity_poly.pdbx_seq_one_letter_code
_entity_poly.pdbx_strand_id
1 'polypeptide(L)' 'MGLRHTVTSGVFSGYRKRKDGQIFLQTDAAINPGNSGGPLIDENGFVYGVNTMILRGTEGIGFAIPIEKVYEEFSSSLF' A
#
# COMPACT_ATOMS: atom_id res chain seq x y z
N MET A 1 15.45 -15.55 8.09
CA MET A 1 15.72 -14.09 8.26
C MET A 1 15.30 -13.40 6.98
N GLY A 2 14.32 -12.50 7.05
CA GLY A 2 13.78 -11.81 5.87
C GLY A 2 14.61 -10.58 5.50
N LEU A 3 14.76 -10.32 4.21
CA LEU A 3 15.44 -9.12 3.72
C LEU A 3 14.67 -7.89 4.19
N ARG A 4 15.33 -6.97 4.90
CA ARG A 4 14.79 -5.63 5.18
C ARG A 4 14.97 -4.77 3.94
N HIS A 5 14.03 -3.87 3.65
CA HIS A 5 14.11 -2.90 2.55
C HIS A 5 14.11 -3.52 1.14
N THR A 6 13.25 -4.50 0.89
CA THR A 6 13.01 -5.02 -0.47
C THR A 6 12.09 -4.10 -1.26
N VAL A 7 12.30 -4.03 -2.58
CA VAL A 7 11.42 -3.35 -3.53
C VAL A 7 10.87 -4.39 -4.50
N THR A 8 9.59 -4.26 -4.84
CA THR A 8 8.91 -5.09 -5.83
C THR A 8 8.18 -4.16 -6.79
N SER A 9 7.97 -4.63 -8.02
CA SER A 9 7.27 -3.87 -9.06
C SER A 9 6.03 -4.62 -9.50
N GLY A 10 5.04 -3.86 -9.95
CA GLY A 10 3.74 -4.35 -10.38
C GLY A 10 2.91 -3.23 -11.00
N VAL A 11 1.66 -3.52 -11.28
CA VAL A 11 0.69 -2.65 -11.92
C VAL A 11 -0.39 -2.25 -10.92
N PHE A 12 -0.82 -1.00 -10.98
CA PHE A 12 -2.01 -0.55 -10.28
C PHE A 12 -3.27 -1.24 -10.84
N SER A 13 -3.95 -2.01 -10.00
CA SER A 13 -5.13 -2.79 -10.40
C SER A 13 -6.47 -2.09 -10.10
N GLY A 14 -6.42 -0.88 -9.54
CA GLY A 14 -7.59 -0.05 -9.24
C GLY A 14 -7.90 0.16 -7.76
N TYR A 15 -8.86 1.03 -7.49
CA TYR A 15 -9.36 1.31 -6.14
C TYR A 15 -10.29 0.20 -5.64
N ARG A 16 -10.25 -0.09 -4.34
CA ARG A 16 -11.14 -1.06 -3.67
C ARG A 16 -11.76 -0.43 -2.44
N LYS A 17 -13.09 -0.39 -2.40
CA LYS A 17 -13.86 0.16 -1.29
C LYS A 17 -14.40 -0.96 -0.42
N ARG A 18 -14.09 -0.93 0.88
CA ARG A 18 -14.65 -1.84 1.88
C ARG A 18 -16.04 -1.38 2.30
N LYS A 19 -16.79 -2.27 2.97
CA LYS A 19 -18.16 -2.01 3.45
C LYS A 19 -18.23 -0.84 4.45
N ASP A 20 -17.17 -0.63 5.20
CA ASP A 20 -17.01 0.49 6.15
C ASP A 20 -16.64 1.82 5.46
N GLY A 21 -16.54 1.84 4.13
CA GLY A 21 -16.21 3.02 3.35
C GLY A 21 -14.71 3.25 3.14
N GLN A 22 -13.83 2.46 3.78
CA GLN A 22 -12.39 2.58 3.58
C GLN A 22 -12.00 2.26 2.13
N ILE A 23 -11.11 3.06 1.56
CA ILE A 23 -10.59 2.88 0.20
C ILE A 23 -9.15 2.40 0.30
N PHE A 24 -8.81 1.39 -0.50
CA PHE A 24 -7.47 0.86 -0.68
C PHE A 24 -7.06 0.93 -2.15
N LEU A 25 -5.75 1.10 -2.38
CA LEU A 25 -5.13 0.94 -3.70
C LEU A 25 -4.77 -0.52 -3.87
N GLN A 26 -5.28 -1.18 -4.92
CA GLN A 26 -4.87 -2.55 -5.25
C GLN A 26 -3.68 -2.53 -6.21
N THR A 27 -2.70 -3.39 -5.96
CA THR A 27 -1.56 -3.65 -6.86
C THR A 27 -1.26 -5.14 -6.89
N ASP A 28 -0.67 -5.61 -7.98
CA ASP A 28 -0.08 -6.95 -8.06
C ASP A 28 1.40 -6.99 -7.65
N ALA A 29 1.99 -5.83 -7.31
CA ALA A 29 3.32 -5.77 -6.71
C ALA A 29 3.35 -6.61 -5.43
N ALA A 30 4.31 -7.52 -5.34
CA ALA A 30 4.37 -8.46 -4.23
C ALA A 30 4.62 -7.71 -2.90
N ILE A 31 3.68 -7.80 -1.96
CA ILE A 31 3.82 -7.24 -0.61
C ILE A 31 4.21 -8.35 0.37
N ASN A 32 5.35 -8.19 1.02
CA ASN A 32 5.95 -9.18 1.91
C ASN A 32 6.61 -8.49 3.12
N PRO A 33 6.92 -9.22 4.20
CA PRO A 33 7.77 -8.70 5.26
C PRO A 33 9.07 -8.13 4.67
N GLY A 34 9.31 -6.84 4.90
CA GLY A 34 10.44 -6.10 4.31
C GLY A 34 10.04 -4.91 3.45
N ASN A 35 8.84 -4.92 2.84
CA ASN A 35 8.27 -3.79 2.10
C ASN A 35 6.88 -3.34 2.62
N SER A 36 6.21 -4.16 3.43
CA SER A 36 5.05 -3.74 4.22
C SER A 36 5.40 -2.56 5.13
N GLY A 37 4.56 -1.53 5.12
CA GLY A 37 4.78 -0.23 5.77
C GLY A 37 5.61 0.76 4.93
N GLY A 38 6.22 0.31 3.83
CA GLY A 38 6.92 1.15 2.88
C GLY A 38 5.99 1.84 1.88
N PRO A 39 6.51 2.79 1.08
CA PRO A 39 5.71 3.53 0.12
C PRO A 39 5.36 2.67 -1.11
N LEU A 40 4.16 2.88 -1.64
CA LEU A 40 3.79 2.53 -3.01
C LEU A 40 4.07 3.76 -3.88
N ILE A 41 4.97 3.61 -4.85
CA ILE A 41 5.43 4.70 -5.72
C ILE A 41 5.21 4.38 -7.19
N ASP A 42 5.12 5.42 -8.03
CA ASP A 42 5.26 5.28 -9.48
C ASP A 42 6.73 5.34 -9.93
N GLU A 43 6.95 5.26 -11.24
CA GLU A 43 8.28 5.33 -11.86
C GLU A 43 9.00 6.68 -11.65
N ASN A 44 8.27 7.73 -11.27
CA ASN A 44 8.83 9.06 -10.98
C ASN A 44 9.17 9.23 -9.49
N GLY A 45 8.81 8.25 -8.65
CA GLY A 45 9.00 8.31 -7.21
C GLY A 45 7.89 9.05 -6.45
N PHE A 46 6.76 9.35 -7.10
CA PHE A 46 5.61 9.91 -6.41
C PHE A 46 4.95 8.86 -5.52
N VAL A 47 4.69 9.21 -4.26
CA VAL A 47 4.05 8.31 -3.29
C VAL A 47 2.54 8.37 -3.46
N TYR A 48 1.94 7.22 -3.76
CA TYR A 48 0.48 7.07 -3.87
C TYR A 48 -0.14 6.41 -2.64
N GLY A 49 0.63 5.66 -1.85
CA GLY A 49 0.12 5.04 -0.64
C GLY A 49 1.16 4.33 0.21
N VAL A 50 0.69 3.66 1.26
CA VAL A 50 1.52 2.88 2.18
C VAL A 50 1.11 1.41 2.11
N ASN A 51 2.05 0.54 1.72
CA ASN A 51 1.83 -0.90 1.58
C ASN A 51 1.38 -1.48 2.93
N THR A 52 0.23 -2.15 2.98
CA THR A 52 -0.38 -2.54 4.25
C THR A 52 -0.60 -4.04 4.35
N MET A 53 -1.31 -4.62 3.38
CA MET A 53 -1.78 -6.00 3.51
C MET A 53 -1.83 -6.73 2.17
N ILE A 54 -1.79 -8.05 2.24
CA ILE A 54 -2.17 -8.97 1.16
C ILE A 54 -3.47 -9.66 1.54
N LEU A 55 -4.27 -10.03 0.54
CA LEU A 55 -5.37 -10.97 0.77
C LEU A 55 -4.79 -12.38 0.90
N ARG A 56 -5.02 -13.03 2.05
CA ARG A 56 -4.50 -14.39 2.30
C ARG A 56 -5.16 -15.38 1.34
N GLY A 57 -4.36 -16.30 0.80
CA GLY A 57 -4.84 -17.35 -0.11
C GLY A 57 -5.01 -16.88 -1.56
N THR A 58 -4.60 -15.66 -1.89
CA THR A 58 -4.54 -15.15 -3.27
C THR A 58 -3.15 -14.61 -3.57
N GLU A 59 -2.58 -15.03 -4.71
CA GLU A 59 -1.35 -14.46 -5.23
C GLU A 59 -1.64 -13.21 -6.06
N GLY A 60 -0.69 -12.26 -6.08
CA GLY A 60 -0.80 -11.04 -6.90
C GLY A 60 -1.90 -10.07 -6.45
N ILE A 61 -2.36 -10.14 -5.20
CA ILE A 61 -3.32 -9.18 -4.63
C ILE A 61 -2.73 -8.52 -3.38
N GLY A 62 -2.15 -7.34 -3.58
CA GLY A 62 -1.65 -6.44 -2.55
C GLY A 62 -2.52 -5.20 -2.40
N PHE A 63 -2.50 -4.61 -1.21
CA PHE A 63 -3.22 -3.39 -0.87
C PHE A 63 -2.33 -2.36 -0.18
N ALA A 64 -2.50 -1.11 -0.57
CA ALA A 64 -1.94 0.06 0.09
C ALA A 64 -3.05 1.01 0.59
N ILE A 65 -2.81 1.67 1.71
CA ILE A 65 -3.64 2.78 2.19
C ILE A 65 -3.29 4.01 1.33
N PRO A 66 -4.27 4.73 0.75
CA PRO A 66 -4.02 5.94 -0.04
C PRO A 66 -3.27 7.01 0.76
N ILE A 67 -2.33 7.70 0.11
CA ILE A 67 -1.47 8.68 0.78
C ILE A 67 -2.27 9.85 1.37
N GLU A 68 -3.40 10.21 0.76
CA GLU A 68 -4.29 11.25 1.27
C GLU A 68 -4.85 10.89 2.65
N LYS A 69 -5.19 9.61 2.86
CA LYS A 69 -5.65 9.10 4.17
C LYS A 69 -4.57 9.14 5.22
N VAL A 70 -3.33 8.86 4.83
CA VAL A 70 -2.18 8.95 5.72
C VAL A 70 -1.95 10.39 6.14
N TYR A 71 -2.05 11.36 5.22
CA TYR A 71 -1.94 12.77 5.56
C TYR A 71 -3.09 13.26 6.44
N GLU A 72 -4.34 12.90 6.15
CA GLU A 72 -5.49 13.25 7.00
C GLU A 72 -5.28 12.80 8.46
N GLU A 73 -4.87 11.56 8.66
CA GLU A 73 -4.67 10.96 10.00
C GLU A 73 -3.49 11.57 10.76
N PHE A 74 -2.35 11.80 10.09
CA PHE A 74 -1.19 12.36 10.77
C PHE A 74 -1.30 13.87 10.98
N SER A 75 -2.01 14.58 10.09
CA SER A 75 -2.25 16.02 10.26
C SER A 75 -3.20 16.30 11.43
N SER A 76 -4.18 15.41 11.68
CA SER A 76 -5.07 15.50 12.85
C SER A 76 -4.40 15.09 14.17
N SER A 77 -3.26 14.41 14.10
CA SER A 77 -2.51 13.94 15.27
C SER A 77 -1.37 14.87 15.69
N LEU A 78 -1.07 15.90 14.89
CA LEU A 78 0.07 16.82 15.10
C LEU A 78 -0.32 18.17 15.72
N PHE A 79 -1.59 18.39 16.07
CA PHE A 79 -2.07 19.56 16.83
C PHE A 79 -3.22 19.20 17.77
#